data_AF-A0A1E3WB61-F1
#
_entry.id   AF-A0A1E3WB61-F1
#
_cell.length_a   1.000
_cell.length_b   1.000
_cell.length_c   1.000
_cell.angle_alpha   90.00
_cell.angle_beta   90.00
_cell.angle_gamma   90.00
#
_symmetry.space_group_name_H-M   'P 1'
#
loop_
_entity.id
_entity.type
_entity.pdbx_description
1 polymer ?
#
loop_
_entity_poly.entity_id
_entity_poly.type
_entity_poly.pdbx_seq_one_letter_code
_entity_poly.pdbx_strand_id
1 'polypeptide(L)'
;MPVFNGISRRNMIMEKELAWEVVRVAFRSSRELQELLALLKDRATPDDYQALAPRVAQGIDAINDALLNPVLAAHPELFDRIEAELEAHGRID
;
A
#
# COMPACT_ATOMS: atom_id res chain seq x y z
N MET A 1 -16.86 6.76 -14.56
CA MET A 1 -15.73 7.57 -14.09
C MET A 1 -15.97 7.98 -12.65
N PRO A 2 -15.03 7.76 -11.73
CA PRO A 2 -14.79 8.71 -10.65
C PRO A 2 -13.62 9.61 -11.03
N VAL A 3 -13.80 10.90 -10.76
CA VAL A 3 -12.81 11.95 -11.00
C VAL A 3 -11.86 11.91 -9.80
N PHE A 4 -10.63 11.40 -9.98
CA PHE A 4 -9.53 11.65 -9.04
C PHE A 4 -9.09 13.11 -9.22
N ASN A 5 -9.92 14.02 -8.72
CA ASN A 5 -9.70 15.45 -8.84
C ASN A 5 -8.64 15.86 -7.81
N GLY A 6 -7.41 16.02 -8.28
CA GLY A 6 -6.38 16.87 -7.65
C GLY A 6 -6.02 16.51 -6.21
N ILE A 7 -5.23 15.45 -6.02
CA ILE A 7 -4.24 15.47 -4.92
C ILE A 7 -3.21 16.52 -5.33
N SER A 8 -3.55 17.76 -5.00
CA SER A 8 -2.67 18.91 -5.09
C SER A 8 -1.40 18.53 -4.32
N ARG A 9 -0.23 18.64 -4.94
CA ARG A 9 1.09 18.58 -4.29
C ARG A 9 1.31 19.76 -3.31
N ARG A 10 0.25 20.23 -2.66
CA ARG A 10 0.27 21.23 -1.61
C ARG A 10 0.62 20.48 -0.34
N ASN A 11 1.75 20.86 0.28
CA ASN A 11 2.19 20.45 1.61
C ASN A 11 1.08 19.77 2.41
N MET A 12 1.14 18.44 2.47
CA MET A 12 0.27 17.68 3.36
C MET A 12 0.75 18.02 4.78
N ILE A 13 0.11 19.01 5.42
CA ILE A 13 0.29 19.26 6.85
C ILE A 13 -0.60 18.22 7.53
N MET A 14 -0.06 17.01 7.68
CA MET A 14 -0.71 15.88 8.34
C MET A 14 -0.06 15.71 9.71
N GLU A 15 -0.86 15.44 10.74
CA GLU A 15 -0.30 15.11 12.05
C GLU A 15 0.46 13.78 11.98
N LYS A 16 1.61 13.69 12.66
CA LYS A 16 2.53 12.54 12.57
C LYS A 16 1.86 11.20 12.91
N GLU A 17 0.95 11.18 13.87
CA GLU A 17 0.20 9.98 14.24
C GLU A 17 -0.78 9.55 13.14
N LEU A 18 -1.42 10.51 12.47
CA LEU A 18 -2.27 10.22 11.31
C LEU A 18 -1.44 9.73 10.13
N ALA A 19 -0.28 10.34 9.85
CA ALA A 19 0.65 9.89 8.83
C ALA A 19 1.11 8.45 9.08
N TRP A 20 1.42 8.13 10.34
CA TRP A 20 1.77 6.78 10.74
C TRP A 20 0.64 5.77 10.55
N GLU A 21 -0.60 6.13 10.92
CA GLU A 21 -1.73 5.24 10.71
C GLU A 21 -2.04 5.02 9.22
N VAL A 22 -1.87 6.04 8.37
CA VAL A 22 -1.97 5.88 6.90
C VAL A 22 -0.93 4.90 6.39
N VAL A 23 0.33 5.01 6.82
CA VAL A 23 1.40 4.07 6.46
C VAL A 23 1.03 2.64 6.89
N ARG A 24 0.60 2.45 8.14
CA ARG A 24 0.19 1.13 8.67
C ARG A 24 -0.94 0.50 7.87
N VAL A 25 -2.00 1.27 7.58
CA VAL A 25 -3.14 0.78 6.81
C VAL A 25 -2.73 0.46 5.37
N ALA A 26 -1.93 1.32 4.74
CA ALA A 26 -1.44 1.08 3.38
C ALA A 26 -0.61 -0.21 3.28
N PHE A 27 0.33 -0.43 4.23
CA PHE A 27 1.09 -1.68 4.28
C PHE A 27 0.21 -2.91 4.51
N ARG A 28 -0.76 -2.83 5.43
CA ARG A 28 -1.69 -3.94 5.69
C ARG A 28 -2.51 -4.28 4.44
N SER A 29 -3.10 -3.28 3.80
CA SER A 29 -3.90 -3.49 2.59
C SER A 29 -3.06 -4.05 1.44
N SER A 30 -1.85 -3.53 1.22
CA SER A 30 -0.92 -4.08 0.23
C SER A 30 -0.56 -5.53 0.52
N ARG A 31 -0.39 -5.90 1.80
CA ARG A 31 -0.13 -7.29 2.20
C ARG A 31 -1.31 -8.21 1.95
N GLU A 32 -2.52 -7.84 2.35
CA GLU A 32 -3.73 -8.65 2.10
C GLU A 32 -3.94 -8.89 0.59
N LEU A 33 -3.63 -7.89 -0.24
CA LEU A 33 -3.66 -8.04 -1.69
C LEU A 33 -2.57 -8.98 -2.23
N GLN A 34 -1.35 -8.95 -1.65
CA GLN A 34 -0.31 -9.91 -2.01
C GLN A 34 -0.67 -11.34 -1.61
N GLU A 35 -1.30 -11.52 -0.45
CA GLU A 35 -1.83 -12.82 -0.01
C GLU A 35 -2.94 -13.32 -0.93
N LEU A 36 -3.85 -12.42 -1.35
CA LEU A 36 -4.85 -12.73 -2.36
C LEU A 36 -4.20 -13.17 -3.69
N LEU A 37 -3.13 -12.49 -4.13
CA LEU A 37 -2.40 -12.88 -5.33
C LEU A 37 -1.81 -14.30 -5.21
N ALA A 38 -1.28 -14.65 -4.04
CA ALA A 38 -0.80 -16.00 -3.76
C ALA A 38 -1.94 -17.04 -3.79
N LEU A 39 -3.10 -16.72 -3.20
CA LEU A 39 -4.28 -17.59 -3.23
C LEU A 39 -4.83 -17.77 -4.65
N LEU A 40 -4.85 -16.71 -5.46
CA LEU A 40 -5.25 -16.78 -6.87
C LEU A 40 -4.31 -17.71 -7.64
N LYS A 41 -2.99 -17.62 -7.40
CA LYS A 41 -2.01 -18.49 -8.05
C LYS A 41 -2.20 -19.97 -7.69
N ASP A 42 -2.62 -20.25 -6.46
CA ASP A 42 -2.81 -21.60 -5.94
C ASP A 42 -4.15 -22.22 -6.37
N ARG A 43 -5.23 -21.42 -6.42
CA ARG A 43 -6.62 -21.94 -6.48
C ARG A 43 -7.43 -21.49 -7.68
N ALA A 44 -7.02 -20.43 -8.38
CA ALA A 44 -7.80 -19.92 -9.51
C ALA A 44 -7.54 -20.74 -10.77
N THR A 45 -8.53 -20.78 -11.67
CA THR A 45 -8.30 -21.27 -13.03
C THR A 45 -7.32 -20.34 -13.75
N PRO A 46 -6.63 -20.80 -14.81
CA PRO A 46 -5.72 -19.95 -15.57
C PRO A 46 -6.39 -18.67 -16.09
N ASP A 47 -7.65 -18.76 -16.54
CA ASP A 47 -8.41 -17.62 -17.07
C ASP A 47 -8.76 -16.62 -15.95
N ASP A 48 -9.22 -17.11 -14.79
CA ASP A 48 -9.51 -16.25 -13.63
C ASP A 48 -8.24 -15.60 -13.08
N TYR A 49 -7.14 -16.34 -13.03
CA TYR A 49 -5.84 -15.81 -12.62
C TYR A 49 -5.39 -14.69 -13.56
N GLN A 50 -5.44 -14.90 -14.88
CA GLN A 50 -5.07 -13.88 -15.86
C GLN A 50 -5.99 -12.64 -15.79
N ALA A 51 -7.27 -12.82 -15.45
CA ALA A 51 -8.18 -11.71 -15.26
C ALA A 51 -7.91 -10.94 -13.96
N LEU A 52 -7.64 -11.62 -12.85
CA LEU A 52 -7.62 -11.01 -11.51
C LEU A 52 -6.22 -10.56 -11.07
N ALA A 53 -5.18 -11.34 -11.35
CA ALA A 53 -3.81 -11.06 -10.89
C ALA A 53 -3.30 -9.65 -11.29
N PRO A 54 -3.48 -9.18 -12.55
CA PRO A 54 -3.05 -7.83 -12.94
C PRO A 54 -3.81 -6.73 -12.21
N ARG A 55 -5.09 -6.95 -11.89
CA ARG A 55 -5.94 -5.98 -11.19
C ARG A 55 -5.56 -5.87 -9.71
N VAL A 56 -5.21 -7.00 -9.09
CA VAL A 56 -4.68 -7.03 -7.72
C VAL A 56 -3.34 -6.28 -7.65
N ALA A 57 -2.44 -6.54 -8.60
CA ALA A 57 -1.17 -5.82 -8.70
C ALA A 57 -1.39 -4.30 -8.88
N GLN A 58 -2.31 -3.89 -9.76
CA GLN A 58 -2.69 -2.48 -9.92
C GLN A 58 -3.24 -1.86 -8.63
N GLY A 59 -3.97 -2.64 -7.82
CA GLY A 59 -4.46 -2.19 -6.51
C GLY A 59 -3.32 -1.90 -5.54
N ILE A 60 -2.31 -2.76 -5.50
CA ILE A 60 -1.10 -2.58 -4.69
C ILE A 60 -0.35 -1.32 -5.14
N ASP A 61 -0.13 -1.18 -6.46
CA ASP A 61 0.54 0.00 -7.02
C ASP A 61 -0.22 1.29 -6.71
N ALA A 62 -1.55 1.27 -6.82
CA ALA A 62 -2.37 2.44 -6.51
C ALA A 62 -2.32 2.84 -5.02
N ILE A 63 -2.28 1.87 -4.09
CA ILE A 63 -2.08 2.15 -2.67
C ILE A 63 -0.72 2.81 -2.44
N ASN A 64 0.32 2.26 -3.07
CA ASN A 64 1.68 2.77 -2.93
C ASN A 64 1.77 4.21 -3.48
N ASP A 65 1.27 4.46 -4.68
CA ASP A 65 1.35 5.75 -5.35
C ASP A 65 0.44 6.82 -4.74
N ALA A 66 -0.77 6.45 -4.33
CA ALA A 66 -1.76 7.42 -3.86
C ALA A 66 -1.65 7.71 -2.36
N LEU A 67 -1.17 6.75 -1.55
CA LEU A 67 -1.13 6.88 -0.09
C LEU A 67 0.29 6.89 0.46
N LEU A 68 1.10 5.88 0.18
CA LEU A 68 2.45 5.77 0.77
C LEU A 68 3.39 6.84 0.26
N ASN A 69 3.55 6.97 -1.06
CA ASN A 69 4.52 7.90 -1.66
C ASN A 69 4.30 9.36 -1.21
N PRO A 70 3.07 9.91 -1.18
CA PRO A 70 2.83 11.26 -0.69
C PRO A 70 3.12 11.44 0.80
N VAL A 71 2.76 10.44 1.64
CA VAL A 71 2.98 10.50 3.08
C VAL A 71 4.47 10.43 3.41
N LEU A 72 5.22 9.52 2.78
CA LEU A 72 6.66 9.39 2.98
C LEU A 72 7.44 10.60 2.47
N ALA A 73 6.98 11.22 1.38
CA ALA A 73 7.56 12.48 0.91
C ALA A 73 7.31 13.64 1.88
N ALA A 74 6.17 13.65 2.58
CA ALA A 74 5.83 14.67 3.58
C ALA A 74 6.48 14.43 4.96
N HIS A 75 6.75 13.15 5.29
CA HIS A 75 7.27 12.70 6.58
C HIS A 75 8.43 11.71 6.39
N PRO A 76 9.60 12.16 5.90
CA PRO A 76 10.74 11.28 5.66
C PRO A 76 11.27 10.62 6.95
N GLU A 77 11.03 11.21 8.12
CA GLU A 77 11.35 10.60 9.41
C GLU A 77 10.60 9.30 9.70
N LEU A 78 9.56 8.98 8.92
CA LEU A 78 8.87 7.70 9.02
C LEU A 78 9.65 6.56 8.36
N PHE A 79 10.62 6.82 7.48
CA PHE A 79 11.45 5.76 6.88
C PHE A 79 12.18 4.95 7.96
N ASP A 80 12.86 5.62 8.88
CA ASP A 80 13.57 4.96 9.99
C ASP A 80 12.62 4.13 10.86
N ARG A 81 11.38 4.63 11.06
CA ARG A 81 10.35 3.91 11.82
C ARG A 81 9.85 2.67 11.07
N ILE A 82 9.69 2.76 9.75
CA ILE A 82 9.30 1.63 8.91
C ILE A 82 10.41 0.58 8.90
N GLU A 83 11.67 0.97 8.73
CA GLU A 83 12.80 0.03 8.78
C GLU A 83 12.88 -0.68 10.13
N ALA A 84 12.76 0.06 11.24
CA ALA A 84 12.73 -0.55 12.57
C ALA A 84 11.58 -1.54 12.77
N GLU A 85 10.38 -1.22 12.26
CA GLU A 85 9.23 -2.12 12.34
C GLU A 85 9.38 -3.33 11.40
N LEU A 86 9.97 -3.18 10.21
CA LEU A 86 10.27 -4.29 9.31
C LEU A 86 11.34 -5.23 9.89
N GLU A 87 12.33 -4.70 10.60
CA GLU A 87 13.33 -5.50 11.31
C GLU A 87 12.73 -6.23 12.52
N ALA A 88 11.88 -5.54 13.30
CA ALA A 88 11.20 -6.12 14.46
C ALA A 88 10.14 -7.16 14.04
N HIS A 89 9.47 -6.93 12.91
CA HIS A 89 8.38 -7.73 12.38
C HIS A 89 8.71 -8.36 11.02
N GLY A 90 9.96 -8.78 10.80
CA GLY A 90 10.38 -9.57 9.62
C GLY A 90 9.60 -10.90 9.43
N ARG A 91 8.63 -11.17 10.32
CA ARG A 91 7.41 -11.92 10.06
C ARG A 91 6.23 -10.97 10.27
N ILE A 92 5.73 -10.37 9.20
CA ILE A 92 4.40 -9.79 9.26
C ILE A 92 3.48 -11.03 9.25
N ASP A 93 2.85 -11.29 10.39
CA ASP A 93 1.92 -12.41 10.67
C ASP A 93 0.50 -12.11 10.20
#